data_AF-A0A0M6WVS7-F1
#
_entry.id   AF-A0A0M6WVS7-F1
#
_cell.length_a   1.000
_cell.length_b   1.000
_cell.length_c   1.000
_cell.angle_alpha   90.00
_cell.angle_beta   90.00
_cell.angle_gamma   90.00
#
_symmetry.space_group_name_H-M   'P 1'
#
loop_
_entity.id
_entity.type
_entity.pdbx_description
1 polymer ?
#
loop_
_entity_poly.entity_id
_entity_poly.type
_entity_poly.pdbx_seq_one_letter_code
_entity_poly.pdbx_strand_id
1 'polypeptide(L)'
;MSTKVSSGVSLSTNYFLRNFYTNNQKAAKTSGRSGYSNVELSYEDSRALNRAAKRLSKSDFGSDTDEKDDDLNDTSKAAIEAFVDTYNYTVTSGKSSSDYETKRYVKQLNTLSKKHADELEDLGITINSDGTLDLNKDLLKTANNSKARKLLSSDQEYPQKLVKLSRKMNSAVQENIMSLISTQNMHIDISL
;
A
#
# COMPACT_ATOMS: atom_id res chain seq x y z
N MET A 1 -27.53 -15.23 -26.57
CA MET A 1 -26.18 -15.40 -25.99
C MET A 1 -25.51 -14.04 -25.97
N SER A 2 -25.31 -13.44 -24.79
CA SER A 2 -24.68 -12.13 -24.68
C SER A 2 -23.19 -12.33 -24.50
N THR A 3 -22.41 -12.12 -25.57
CA THR A 3 -20.96 -12.08 -25.49
C THR A 3 -20.57 -10.83 -24.70
N LYS A 4 -20.27 -11.00 -23.40
CA LYS A 4 -19.51 -10.00 -22.65
C LYS A 4 -18.15 -9.88 -23.32
N VAL A 5 -18.00 -8.88 -24.18
CA VAL A 5 -16.68 -8.41 -24.61
C VAL A 5 -16.07 -7.71 -23.40
N SER A 6 -15.44 -8.49 -22.53
CA SER A 6 -14.55 -7.94 -21.52
C SER A 6 -13.39 -7.32 -22.29
N SER A 7 -13.29 -6.00 -22.30
CA SER A 7 -12.13 -5.30 -22.84
C SER A 7 -10.91 -5.77 -22.04
N GLY A 8 -10.18 -6.74 -22.59
CA GLY A 8 -9.08 -7.49 -21.96
C GLY A 8 -7.82 -6.67 -21.74
N VAL A 9 -7.95 -5.53 -21.07
CA VAL A 9 -6.83 -4.70 -20.64
C VAL A 9 -6.62 -4.95 -19.15
N SER A 10 -5.62 -5.77 -18.81
CA SER A 10 -5.13 -5.87 -17.44
C SER A 10 -4.32 -4.61 -17.09
N LEU A 11 -4.54 -4.08 -15.87
CA LEU A 11 -3.79 -2.93 -15.39
C LEU A 11 -2.43 -3.41 -14.84
N SER A 12 -1.36 -2.69 -15.18
CA SER A 12 -0.01 -3.03 -14.72
C SER A 12 0.30 -2.49 -13.33
N THR A 13 1.32 -3.02 -12.67
CA THR A 13 1.84 -2.51 -11.39
C THR A 13 2.20 -1.03 -11.49
N ASN A 14 2.79 -0.60 -12.61
CA ASN A 14 3.10 0.81 -12.89
C ASN A 14 1.85 1.70 -12.98
N TYR A 15 0.71 1.17 -13.47
CA TYR A 15 -0.55 1.92 -13.46
C TYR A 15 -0.98 2.24 -12.03
N PHE A 16 -0.94 1.23 -11.14
CA PHE A 16 -1.31 1.42 -9.74
C PHE A 16 -0.35 2.34 -9.00
N LEU A 17 0.97 2.17 -9.17
CA LEU A 17 1.97 3.06 -8.59
C LEU A 17 1.75 4.51 -8.99
N ARG A 18 1.48 4.80 -10.28
CA ARG A 18 1.15 6.15 -10.75
C ARG A 18 -0.14 6.70 -10.13
N ASN A 19 -1.13 5.85 -9.90
CA ASN A 19 -2.39 6.25 -9.26
C ASN A 19 -2.21 6.52 -7.76
N PHE A 20 -1.44 5.68 -7.05
CA PHE A 20 -1.17 5.84 -5.62
C PHE A 20 -0.33 7.09 -5.35
N TYR A 21 0.65 7.36 -6.22
CA TYR A 21 1.49 8.55 -6.19
C TYR A 21 1.03 9.63 -7.17
N THR A 22 -0.28 9.78 -7.40
CA THR A 22 -0.80 10.69 -8.45
C THR A 22 -0.33 12.13 -8.34
N ASN A 23 0.05 12.60 -7.15
CA ASN A 23 0.59 13.95 -6.95
C ASN A 23 2.09 14.03 -7.25
N ASN A 24 2.80 12.91 -7.12
CA ASN A 24 4.25 12.85 -7.26
C ASN A 24 4.71 11.49 -7.77
N GLN A 25 4.48 11.23 -9.06
CA GLN A 25 4.78 9.94 -9.67
C GLN A 25 6.29 9.62 -9.69
N LYS A 26 7.17 10.60 -9.49
CA LYS A 26 8.61 10.38 -9.39
C LYS A 26 8.95 9.59 -8.11
N ALA A 27 8.26 9.87 -7.00
CA ALA A 27 8.47 9.19 -5.73
C ALA A 27 8.07 7.69 -5.78
N ALA A 28 7.25 7.29 -6.76
CA ALA A 28 6.83 5.90 -6.96
C ALA A 28 7.94 4.97 -7.48
N LYS A 29 9.11 5.52 -7.85
CA LYS A 29 10.26 4.76 -8.39
C LYS A 29 11.50 5.03 -7.56
N THR A 30 12.27 4.01 -7.25
CA THR A 30 13.55 4.14 -6.53
C THR A 30 14.46 5.22 -7.11
N SER A 31 14.61 5.27 -8.44
CA SER A 31 15.47 6.26 -9.12
C SER A 31 14.97 7.70 -9.03
N GLY A 32 13.68 7.92 -8.78
CA GLY A 32 13.11 9.26 -8.64
C GLY A 32 13.20 9.83 -7.23
N ARG A 33 13.71 9.05 -6.25
CA ARG A 33 13.64 9.39 -4.83
C ARG A 33 14.85 10.16 -4.28
N SER A 34 15.98 10.20 -5.00
CA SER A 34 17.24 10.76 -4.52
C SER A 34 17.22 12.27 -4.25
N GLY A 35 16.28 13.01 -4.84
CA GLY A 35 16.12 14.45 -4.65
C GLY A 35 15.20 14.85 -3.49
N TYR A 36 14.57 13.88 -2.82
CA TYR A 36 13.63 14.15 -1.73
C TYR A 36 14.29 13.99 -0.37
N SER A 37 13.95 14.90 0.54
CA SER A 37 14.17 14.71 1.96
C SER A 37 13.33 13.55 2.50
N ASN A 38 13.72 13.00 3.65
CA ASN A 38 12.96 11.93 4.29
C ASN A 38 11.52 12.36 4.65
N VAL A 39 11.32 13.62 5.04
CA VAL A 39 10.00 14.14 5.40
C VAL A 39 9.07 14.25 4.18
N GLU A 40 9.60 14.66 3.03
CA GLU A 40 8.85 14.65 1.75
C GLU A 40 8.49 13.22 1.33
N LEU A 41 9.44 12.28 1.42
CA LEU A 41 9.15 10.87 1.15
C LEU A 41 8.10 10.31 2.11
N SER A 42 8.20 10.58 3.40
CA SER A 42 7.20 10.14 4.39
C SER A 42 5.81 10.70 4.08
N TYR A 43 5.73 11.91 3.54
CA TYR A 43 4.47 12.53 3.14
C TYR A 43 3.86 11.86 1.91
N GLU A 44 4.66 11.69 0.85
CA GLU A 44 4.21 11.04 -0.38
C GLU A 44 3.84 9.57 -0.14
N ASP A 45 4.68 8.84 0.59
CA ASP A 45 4.48 7.42 0.86
C ASP A 45 3.25 7.18 1.75
N SER A 46 3.06 7.96 2.81
CA SER A 46 1.88 7.81 3.68
C SER A 46 0.57 8.11 2.94
N ARG A 47 0.57 9.09 2.04
CA ARG A 47 -0.59 9.42 1.19
C ARG A 47 -0.84 8.31 0.16
N ALA A 48 0.23 7.80 -0.46
CA ALA A 48 0.17 6.70 -1.42
C ALA A 48 -0.34 5.40 -0.76
N LEU A 49 0.16 5.06 0.43
CA LEU A 49 -0.32 3.90 1.19
C LEU A 49 -1.80 4.03 1.52
N ASN A 50 -2.29 5.23 1.85
CA ASN A 50 -3.72 5.42 2.08
C ASN A 50 -4.56 5.16 0.82
N ARG A 51 -4.06 5.55 -0.36
CA ARG A 51 -4.72 5.25 -1.64
C ARG A 51 -4.65 3.75 -1.96
N ALA A 52 -3.50 3.12 -1.78
CA ALA A 52 -3.29 1.69 -1.98
C ALA A 52 -4.23 0.86 -1.08
N ALA A 53 -4.29 1.18 0.21
CA ALA A 53 -5.18 0.52 1.16
C ALA A 53 -6.66 0.64 0.77
N LYS A 54 -7.10 1.84 0.37
CA LYS A 54 -8.47 2.06 -0.12
C LYS A 54 -8.76 1.32 -1.43
N ARG A 55 -7.77 1.16 -2.30
CA ARG A 55 -7.91 0.42 -3.55
C ARG A 55 -8.08 -1.07 -3.27
N LEU A 56 -7.25 -1.65 -2.40
CA LEU A 56 -7.35 -3.05 -2.01
C LEU A 56 -8.68 -3.33 -1.30
N SER A 57 -9.09 -2.49 -0.36
CA SER A 57 -10.36 -2.66 0.37
C SER A 57 -11.61 -2.57 -0.50
N LYS A 58 -11.48 -2.05 -1.73
CA LYS A 58 -12.57 -1.91 -2.71
C LYS A 58 -12.37 -2.83 -3.92
N SER A 59 -11.36 -3.69 -3.89
CA SER A 59 -11.13 -4.64 -4.96
C SER A 59 -12.18 -5.74 -4.86
N ASP A 60 -12.74 -6.08 -6.02
CA ASP A 60 -13.68 -7.19 -6.13
C ASP A 60 -12.87 -8.47 -6.27
N PHE A 61 -12.92 -9.29 -5.23
CA PHE A 61 -12.31 -10.62 -5.19
C PHE A 61 -13.40 -11.71 -5.25
N GLY A 62 -14.59 -11.38 -5.77
CA GLY A 62 -15.72 -12.29 -5.86
C GLY A 62 -16.48 -12.48 -4.55
N SER A 63 -17.26 -13.55 -4.47
CA SER A 63 -18.10 -13.93 -3.33
C SER A 63 -17.94 -15.40 -2.96
N ASP A 64 -18.35 -15.78 -1.74
CA ASP A 64 -18.37 -17.19 -1.31
C ASP A 64 -19.37 -18.06 -2.10
N THR A 65 -20.27 -17.40 -2.83
CA THR A 65 -21.27 -18.07 -3.68
C THR A 65 -20.82 -18.21 -5.14
N ASP A 66 -19.64 -17.70 -5.49
CA ASP A 66 -19.11 -17.85 -6.84
C ASP A 66 -18.74 -19.32 -7.07
N GLU A 67 -19.35 -19.94 -8.08
CA GLU A 67 -19.19 -21.36 -8.40
C GLU A 67 -17.73 -21.77 -8.74
N LYS A 68 -16.83 -20.81 -8.91
CA LYS A 68 -15.40 -21.01 -9.15
C LYS A 68 -14.56 -20.02 -8.35
N ASP A 69 -13.68 -20.57 -7.51
CA ASP A 69 -12.62 -19.84 -6.83
C ASP A 69 -11.42 -19.67 -7.77
N ASP A 70 -11.64 -18.93 -8.86
CA ASP A 70 -10.62 -18.71 -9.89
C ASP A 70 -9.38 -18.01 -9.32
N ASP A 71 -8.25 -18.22 -9.97
CA ASP A 71 -7.01 -17.48 -9.68
C ASP A 71 -7.25 -15.97 -9.76
N LEU A 72 -6.46 -15.21 -9.00
CA LEU A 72 -6.48 -13.76 -9.09
C LEU A 72 -6.23 -13.31 -10.53
N ASN A 73 -7.05 -12.38 -11.01
CA ASN A 73 -6.80 -11.76 -12.30
C ASN A 73 -5.53 -10.89 -12.24
N ASP A 74 -4.92 -10.64 -13.40
CA ASP A 74 -3.68 -9.86 -13.51
C ASP A 74 -3.77 -8.47 -12.90
N THR A 75 -4.94 -7.84 -12.97
CA THR A 75 -5.19 -6.51 -12.37
C THR A 75 -5.10 -6.56 -10.85
N SER A 76 -5.67 -7.58 -10.20
CA SER A 76 -5.60 -7.77 -8.75
C SER A 76 -4.17 -8.10 -8.31
N LYS A 77 -3.47 -8.96 -9.06
CA LYS A 77 -2.05 -9.27 -8.82
C LYS A 77 -1.19 -8.01 -8.90
N ALA A 78 -1.35 -7.20 -9.94
CA ALA A 78 -0.65 -5.94 -10.12
C ALA A 78 -0.97 -4.90 -9.01
N ALA A 79 -2.20 -4.89 -8.50
CA ALA A 79 -2.58 -4.02 -7.39
C ALA A 79 -1.88 -4.44 -6.08
N ILE A 80 -1.78 -5.74 -5.82
CA ILE A 80 -1.07 -6.30 -4.67
C ILE A 80 0.43 -6.03 -4.78
N GLU A 81 1.04 -6.22 -5.95
CA GLU A 81 2.44 -5.86 -6.20
C GLU A 81 2.70 -4.37 -5.87
N ALA A 82 1.88 -3.47 -6.42
CA ALA A 82 2.04 -2.03 -6.20
C ALA A 82 1.81 -1.64 -4.72
N PHE A 83 0.93 -2.37 -4.02
CA PHE A 83 0.75 -2.19 -2.59
C PHE A 83 2.00 -2.59 -1.81
N VAL A 84 2.62 -3.73 -2.10
CA VAL A 84 3.86 -4.18 -1.44
C VAL A 84 4.96 -3.13 -1.60
N ASP A 85 5.18 -2.63 -2.82
CA ASP A 85 6.16 -1.57 -3.09
C ASP A 85 5.86 -0.31 -2.27
N THR A 86 4.61 0.14 -2.27
CA THR A 86 4.18 1.36 -1.55
C THR A 86 4.29 1.19 -0.04
N TYR A 87 3.96 0.01 0.48
CA TYR A 87 4.09 -0.33 1.90
C TYR A 87 5.55 -0.28 2.32
N ASN A 88 6.45 -0.88 1.53
CA ASN A 88 7.88 -0.89 1.79
C ASN A 88 8.47 0.52 1.81
N TYR A 89 8.12 1.35 0.82
CA TYR A 89 8.53 2.75 0.83
C TYR A 89 8.04 3.48 2.09
N THR A 90 6.80 3.24 2.52
CA THR A 90 6.23 3.84 3.73
C THR A 90 6.94 3.39 5.01
N VAL A 91 7.28 2.10 5.13
CA VAL A 91 8.05 1.59 6.27
C VAL A 91 9.45 2.19 6.27
N THR A 92 10.14 2.23 5.13
CA THR A 92 11.48 2.79 5.02
C THR A 92 11.51 4.27 5.35
N SER A 93 10.68 5.10 4.71
CA SER A 93 10.67 6.55 4.97
C SER A 93 10.23 6.85 6.40
N GLY A 94 9.13 6.25 6.86
CA GLY A 94 8.58 6.50 8.19
C GLY A 94 9.46 6.01 9.35
N LYS A 95 10.24 4.93 9.18
CA LYS A 95 11.23 4.50 10.20
C LYS A 95 12.38 5.48 10.36
N SER A 96 12.84 6.03 9.25
CA SER A 96 13.92 7.02 9.21
C SER A 96 13.47 8.43 9.60
N SER A 97 12.17 8.63 9.86
CA SER A 97 11.64 9.90 10.33
C SER A 97 12.14 10.27 11.73
N SER A 98 12.40 11.56 11.95
CA SER A 98 12.67 12.11 13.28
C SER A 98 11.40 12.18 14.13
N ASP A 99 10.21 12.30 13.52
CA ASP A 99 8.92 12.46 14.18
C ASP A 99 8.44 11.19 14.90
N TYR A 100 8.01 11.37 16.15
CA TYR A 100 7.60 10.28 17.03
C TYR A 100 6.31 9.60 16.55
N GLU A 101 5.30 10.37 16.16
CA GLU A 101 4.00 9.81 15.74
C GLU A 101 4.14 9.03 14.43
N THR A 102 4.94 9.52 13.47
CA THR A 102 5.27 8.81 12.23
C THR A 102 5.87 7.44 12.53
N LYS A 103 6.90 7.37 13.38
CA LYS A 103 7.53 6.11 13.82
C LYS A 103 6.54 5.20 14.55
N ARG A 104 5.66 5.77 15.38
CA ARG A 104 4.62 5.03 16.09
C ARG A 104 3.62 4.39 15.13
N TYR A 105 3.18 5.09 14.08
CA TYR A 105 2.27 4.52 13.08
C TYR A 105 2.94 3.43 12.23
N VAL A 106 4.23 3.55 11.90
CA VAL A 106 4.96 2.46 11.25
C VAL A 106 5.01 1.21 12.14
N LYS A 107 5.26 1.36 13.44
CA LYS A 107 5.18 0.22 14.37
C LYS A 107 3.79 -0.42 14.37
N GLN A 108 2.72 0.38 14.34
CA GLN A 108 1.35 -0.14 14.28
C GLN A 108 1.03 -0.86 12.96
N LEU A 109 1.53 -0.37 11.82
CA LEU A 109 1.43 -1.05 10.52
C LEU A 109 2.14 -2.41 10.55
N ASN A 110 3.34 -2.45 11.12
CA ASN A 110 4.11 -3.68 11.27
C ASN A 110 3.38 -4.68 12.19
N THR A 111 2.84 -4.22 13.32
CA THR A 111 2.04 -5.07 14.23
C THR A 111 0.80 -5.60 13.52
N LEU A 112 0.09 -4.77 12.74
CA LEU A 112 -1.07 -5.21 11.97
C LEU A 112 -0.68 -6.29 10.96
N SER A 113 0.44 -6.12 10.26
CA SER A 113 0.90 -7.09 9.27
C SER A 113 1.30 -8.40 9.92
N LYS A 114 2.05 -8.35 11.03
CA LYS A 114 2.41 -9.55 11.80
C LYS A 114 1.20 -10.30 12.37
N LYS A 115 0.12 -9.58 12.71
CA LYS A 115 -1.13 -10.20 13.17
C LYS A 115 -1.79 -11.04 12.07
N HIS A 116 -1.61 -10.67 10.80
CA HIS A 116 -2.22 -11.32 9.64
C HIS A 116 -1.15 -11.98 8.75
N ALA A 117 -0.09 -12.51 9.37
CA ALA A 117 1.05 -13.07 8.65
C ALA A 117 0.65 -14.30 7.82
N ASP A 118 -0.19 -15.18 8.37
CA ASP A 118 -0.62 -16.40 7.71
C ASP A 118 -1.45 -16.08 6.45
N GLU A 119 -2.37 -15.12 6.53
CA GLU A 119 -3.20 -14.72 5.37
C GLU A 119 -2.40 -13.91 4.33
N LEU A 120 -1.35 -13.21 4.76
CA LEU A 120 -0.37 -12.58 3.86
C LEU A 120 0.47 -13.63 3.13
N GLU A 121 0.95 -14.65 3.84
CA GLU A 121 1.74 -15.75 3.27
C GLU A 121 0.93 -16.54 2.24
N ASP A 122 -0.37 -16.70 2.47
CA ASP A 122 -1.30 -17.32 1.51
C ASP A 122 -1.34 -16.59 0.15
N LEU A 123 -1.06 -15.29 0.14
CA LEU A 123 -0.91 -14.45 -1.06
C LEU A 123 0.53 -14.35 -1.57
N GLY A 124 1.45 -15.10 -0.98
CA GLY A 124 2.89 -15.05 -1.27
C GLY A 124 3.61 -13.86 -0.65
N ILE A 125 3.04 -13.20 0.36
CA ILE A 125 3.65 -12.05 1.04
C ILE A 125 4.24 -12.50 2.38
N THR A 126 5.54 -12.31 2.57
CA THR A 126 6.21 -12.56 3.85
C THR A 126 6.67 -11.26 4.49
N ILE A 127 6.80 -11.26 5.82
CA ILE A 127 7.17 -10.06 6.58
C ILE A 127 8.60 -10.20 7.06
N ASN A 128 9.45 -9.26 6.66
CA ASN A 128 10.84 -9.20 7.07
C ASN A 128 10.99 -8.78 8.54
N SER A 129 12.18 -8.98 9.11
CA SER A 129 12.48 -8.58 10.49
C SER A 129 12.36 -7.07 10.72
N ASP A 130 12.65 -6.28 9.69
CA ASP A 130 12.45 -4.84 9.67
C ASP A 130 10.98 -4.45 9.36
N GLY A 131 10.09 -5.41 9.17
CA GLY A 131 8.68 -5.17 8.89
C GLY A 131 8.39 -4.67 7.48
N THR A 132 9.37 -4.62 6.57
CA THR A 132 9.08 -4.60 5.13
C THR A 132 8.47 -5.94 4.71
N LEU A 133 7.91 -5.97 3.50
CA LEU A 133 7.24 -7.12 2.91
C LEU A 133 8.06 -7.64 1.72
N ASP A 134 8.25 -8.94 1.64
CA ASP A 134 8.75 -9.62 0.45
C ASP A 134 7.57 -10.28 -0.28
N LEU A 135 7.58 -10.24 -1.62
CA LEU A 135 6.54 -10.83 -2.44
C LEU A 135 7.10 -11.94 -3.33
N ASN A 136 6.65 -13.16 -3.09
CA ASN A 136 6.85 -14.27 -3.99
C ASN A 136 5.81 -14.20 -5.14
N LYS A 137 6.26 -13.68 -6.28
CA LYS A 137 5.40 -13.51 -7.47
C LYS A 137 4.85 -14.83 -8.01
N ASP A 138 5.55 -15.94 -7.85
CA ASP A 138 5.08 -17.23 -8.35
C ASP A 138 3.95 -17.79 -7.46
N LEU A 139 4.05 -17.63 -6.14
CA LEU A 139 2.93 -17.93 -5.24
C LEU A 139 1.73 -17.02 -5.50
N LEU A 140 1.96 -15.71 -5.70
CA LEU A 140 0.89 -14.77 -6.04
C LEU A 140 0.20 -15.13 -7.36
N LYS A 141 0.92 -15.66 -8.36
CA LYS A 141 0.31 -16.12 -9.62
C LYS A 141 -0.72 -17.22 -9.40
N THR A 142 -0.48 -18.10 -8.43
CA THR A 142 -1.34 -19.23 -8.06
C THR A 142 -2.32 -18.91 -6.92
N ALA A 143 -2.29 -17.70 -6.38
CA ALA A 143 -3.23 -17.28 -5.36
C ALA A 143 -4.61 -17.04 -5.97
N ASN A 144 -5.65 -17.48 -5.27
CA ASN A 144 -7.03 -17.40 -5.71
C ASN A 144 -7.81 -16.30 -5.00
N ASN A 145 -9.01 -16.07 -5.50
CA ASN A 145 -9.92 -15.05 -5.00
C ASN A 145 -10.30 -15.26 -3.52
N SER A 146 -10.52 -16.51 -3.08
CA SER A 146 -10.84 -16.84 -1.68
C SER A 146 -9.73 -16.44 -0.71
N LYS A 147 -8.47 -16.74 -1.03
CA LYS A 147 -7.31 -16.30 -0.23
C LYS A 147 -7.25 -14.78 -0.13
N ALA A 148 -7.47 -14.08 -1.25
CA ALA A 148 -7.49 -12.62 -1.23
C ALA A 148 -8.68 -12.08 -0.42
N ARG A 149 -9.86 -12.72 -0.48
CA ARG A 149 -11.04 -12.30 0.30
C ARG A 149 -10.83 -12.41 1.80
N LYS A 150 -10.20 -13.49 2.26
CA LYS A 150 -9.91 -13.69 3.69
C LYS A 150 -9.06 -12.57 4.30
N LEU A 151 -8.22 -11.92 3.50
CA LEU A 151 -7.38 -10.83 3.97
C LEU A 151 -7.92 -9.44 3.59
N LEU A 152 -8.29 -9.24 2.32
CA LEU A 152 -8.40 -7.91 1.70
C LEU A 152 -9.85 -7.43 1.45
N SER A 153 -10.86 -8.27 1.71
CA SER A 153 -12.26 -7.85 1.60
C SER A 153 -12.62 -6.75 2.60
N SER A 154 -13.55 -5.87 2.24
CA SER A 154 -13.88 -4.66 3.01
C SER A 154 -14.35 -4.91 4.45
N ASP A 155 -14.88 -6.10 4.72
CA ASP A 155 -15.37 -6.57 6.02
C ASP A 155 -14.24 -7.14 6.90
N GLN A 156 -13.07 -7.41 6.33
CA GLN A 156 -11.92 -7.92 7.06
C GLN A 156 -11.19 -6.83 7.84
N GLU A 157 -10.60 -7.23 8.98
CA GLU A 157 -9.92 -6.30 9.89
C GLU A 157 -8.71 -5.62 9.23
N TYR A 158 -7.94 -6.36 8.46
CA TYR A 158 -6.68 -5.90 7.87
C TYR A 158 -6.87 -4.63 7.01
N PRO A 159 -7.68 -4.62 5.93
CA PRO A 159 -7.86 -3.45 5.08
C PRO A 159 -8.49 -2.27 5.83
N GLN A 160 -9.43 -2.52 6.75
CA GLN A 160 -10.05 -1.47 7.56
C GLN A 160 -9.01 -0.75 8.44
N LYS A 161 -8.19 -1.52 9.16
CA LYS A 161 -7.12 -0.96 10.00
C LYS A 161 -6.01 -0.34 9.17
N LEU A 162 -5.63 -0.94 8.04
CA LEU A 162 -4.63 -0.40 7.13
C LEU A 162 -5.04 0.98 6.59
N VAL A 163 -6.30 1.14 6.15
CA VAL A 163 -6.85 2.45 5.73
C VAL A 163 -6.84 3.46 6.87
N LYS A 164 -7.20 3.04 8.09
CA LYS A 164 -7.22 3.92 9.27
C LYS A 164 -5.81 4.36 9.68
N LEU A 165 -4.87 3.43 9.76
CA LEU A 165 -3.48 3.68 10.17
C LEU A 165 -2.75 4.55 9.15
N SER A 166 -2.85 4.22 7.85
CA SER A 166 -2.26 5.03 6.78
C SER A 166 -2.80 6.46 6.76
N ARG A 167 -4.11 6.65 7.00
CA ARG A 167 -4.71 7.99 7.11
C ARG A 167 -4.12 8.77 8.29
N LYS A 168 -4.05 8.14 9.46
CA LYS A 168 -3.52 8.77 10.67
C LYS A 168 -2.02 9.11 10.54
N MET A 169 -1.25 8.21 9.93
CA MET A 169 0.15 8.47 9.61
C MET A 169 0.29 9.67 8.68
N ASN A 170 -0.52 9.75 7.63
CA ASN A 170 -0.50 10.89 6.71
C ASN A 170 -0.81 12.22 7.42
N SER A 171 -1.80 12.23 8.33
CA SER A 171 -2.08 13.41 9.15
C SER A 171 -0.91 13.77 10.08
N ALA A 172 -0.28 12.80 10.74
CA ALA A 172 0.88 13.05 11.60
C ALA A 172 2.07 13.63 10.81
N VAL A 173 2.33 13.11 9.62
CA VAL A 173 3.39 13.65 8.75
C VAL A 173 3.07 15.07 8.29
N GLN A 174 1.80 15.37 7.96
CA GLN A 174 1.36 16.73 7.64
C GLN A 174 1.57 17.70 8.81
N GLU A 175 1.17 17.31 10.02
CA GLU A 175 1.36 18.11 11.22
C GLU A 175 2.85 18.38 11.49
N ASN A 176 3.69 17.35 11.32
CA ASN A 176 5.14 17.50 11.45
C ASN A 176 5.71 18.50 10.41
N ILE A 177 5.29 18.40 9.14
CA ILE A 177 5.70 19.34 8.08
C ILE A 177 5.31 20.77 8.43
N MET A 178 4.07 21.00 8.87
CA MET A 178 3.60 22.35 9.25
C MET A 178 4.39 22.90 10.44
N SER A 179 4.73 22.06 11.41
CA SER A 179 5.60 22.41 12.53
C SER A 179 7.00 22.81 12.04
N LEU A 180 7.61 22.05 11.12
CA LEU A 180 8.93 22.33 10.59
C LEU A 180 8.98 23.61 9.76
N ILE A 181 7.96 23.89 8.95
CA ILE A 181 7.85 25.14 8.19
C ILE A 181 7.76 26.33 9.15
N SER A 182 6.88 26.24 10.16
CA SER A 182 6.65 27.35 11.10
C SER A 182 7.82 27.59 12.08
N THR A 183 8.59 26.57 12.43
CA THR A 183 9.64 26.66 13.47
C THR A 183 11.06 26.70 12.93
N GLN A 184 11.33 26.14 11.74
CA GLN A 184 12.68 25.97 11.20
C GLN A 184 12.89 26.68 9.84
N ASN A 185 11.89 27.39 9.34
CA ASN A 185 11.93 28.07 8.03
C ASN A 185 12.39 27.14 6.89
N MET A 186 12.04 25.85 6.97
CA MET A 186 12.40 24.87 5.96
C MET A 186 11.55 25.03 4.70
N HIS A 187 12.20 25.01 3.54
CA HIS A 187 11.51 24.88 2.25
C HIS A 187 11.23 23.41 1.99
N ILE A 188 9.95 23.05 1.89
CA ILE A 188 9.49 21.68 1.64
C ILE A 188 8.68 21.72 0.33
N ASP A 189 9.12 20.96 -0.67
CA ASP A 189 8.51 20.95 -2.00
C ASP A 189 7.44 19.85 -2.08
N ILE A 190 6.27 20.15 -1.51
CA ILE A 190 5.10 19.26 -1.52
C ILE A 190 3.90 19.96 -2.13
N SER A 191 3.12 19.23 -2.92
CA SER A 191 1.78 19.66 -3.32
C SER A 191 0.78 19.26 -2.23
N LEU A 192 0.37 20.23 -1.40
CA LEU A 192 -0.70 20.06 -0.41
C LEU A 192 -2.03 19.65 -1.09
#